data_AF-A0A7K0J7M0-F1
#
_entry.id   AF-A0A7K0J7M0-F1
#
_cell.length_a   1.000
_cell.length_b   1.000
_cell.length_c   1.000
_cell.angle_alpha   90.00
_cell.angle_beta   90.00
_cell.angle_gamma   90.00
#
_symmetry.space_group_name_H-M   'P 1'
#
loop_
_entity.id
_entity.type
_entity.pdbx_description
1 polymer ?
#
loop_
_entity_poly.entity_id
_entity_poly.type
_entity_poly.pdbx_seq_one_letter_code
_entity_poly.pdbx_strand_id
1 'polypeptide(L)'
;MDEILTLLAGGGDDEPEWHDKALCAQTDPEAFFPEKGGSTREAKRICDACEVRQECLEYALENDERFGIWGGLSEMERRRLRKRA
;
A
#
# COMPACT_ATOMS: atom_id res chain seq x y z
N MET A 1 -29.08 -17.04 -20.02
CA MET A 1 -29.38 -16.66 -18.62
C MET A 1 -28.06 -16.67 -17.84
N ASP A 2 -27.03 -16.05 -18.42
CA ASP A 2 -25.64 -16.07 -17.93
C ASP A 2 -24.99 -14.67 -17.97
N GLU A 3 -25.60 -13.67 -18.62
CA GLU A 3 -25.06 -12.30 -18.68
C GLU A 3 -25.44 -11.43 -17.46
N ILE A 4 -26.42 -11.85 -16.65
CA ILE A 4 -26.82 -11.14 -15.43
C ILE A 4 -25.89 -11.50 -14.25
N LEU A 5 -25.24 -12.67 -14.28
CA LEU A 5 -24.31 -13.08 -13.22
C LEU A 5 -23.04 -12.23 -13.22
N THR A 6 -22.56 -11.83 -14.41
CA THR A 6 -21.39 -10.96 -14.57
C THR A 6 -21.66 -9.51 -14.14
N LEU A 7 -22.91 -9.02 -14.24
CA LEU A 7 -23.29 -7.66 -13.86
C LEU A 7 -23.63 -7.49 -12.37
N LEU A 8 -23.97 -8.58 -11.67
CA LEU A 8 -24.14 -8.58 -10.20
C LEU A 8 -22.85 -8.94 -9.45
N ALA A 9 -21.82 -9.45 -10.14
CA ALA A 9 -20.46 -9.60 -9.65
C ALA A 9 -19.64 -8.29 -9.79
N GLY A 10 -20.31 -7.13 -9.77
CA GLY A 10 -19.64 -5.84 -9.78
C GLY A 10 -18.90 -5.61 -8.47
N GLY A 11 -17.61 -5.97 -8.42
CA GLY A 11 -16.76 -5.71 -7.26
C GLY A 11 -15.35 -6.29 -7.33
N GLY A 12 -14.53 -5.83 -8.28
CA GLY A 12 -13.08 -5.65 -8.08
C GLY A 12 -12.13 -6.82 -8.37
N ASP A 13 -12.03 -7.24 -9.63
CA ASP A 13 -10.94 -8.15 -10.08
C ASP A 13 -9.60 -7.42 -10.36
N ASP A 14 -9.51 -6.12 -10.08
CA ASP A 14 -8.31 -5.29 -10.28
C ASP A 14 -7.50 -5.04 -8.98
N GLU A 15 -7.90 -5.63 -7.85
CA GLU A 15 -7.10 -5.56 -6.63
C GLU A 15 -5.88 -6.50 -6.77
N PRO A 16 -4.64 -6.00 -6.64
CA PRO A 16 -3.47 -6.84 -6.81
C PRO A 16 -3.47 -8.01 -5.80
N GLU A 17 -3.23 -9.24 -6.27
CA GLU A 17 -3.21 -10.46 -5.43
C GLU A 17 -2.22 -10.39 -4.24
N TRP A 18 -1.26 -9.46 -4.29
CA TRP A 18 -0.31 -9.25 -3.20
C TRP A 18 -0.92 -8.52 -2.00
N HIS A 19 -2.03 -7.77 -2.15
CA HIS A 19 -2.72 -7.08 -1.05
C HIS A 19 -3.12 -8.06 0.07
N ASP A 20 -3.59 -9.26 -0.28
CA ASP A 20 -4.01 -10.29 0.68
C ASP A 20 -2.87 -10.80 1.57
N LYS A 21 -1.62 -10.64 1.12
CA LYS A 21 -0.41 -11.05 1.84
C LYS A 21 0.24 -9.89 2.60
N ALA A 22 -0.35 -8.69 2.55
CA ALA A 22 0.23 -7.53 3.20
C ALA A 22 0.14 -7.64 4.73
N LEU A 23 1.30 -7.67 5.39
CA LEU A 23 1.38 -7.77 6.86
C LEU A 23 0.67 -6.61 7.58
N CYS A 24 0.58 -5.43 6.94
CA CYS A 24 -0.08 -4.26 7.52
C CYS A 24 -1.57 -4.48 7.83
N ALA A 25 -2.26 -5.35 7.08
CA ALA A 25 -3.66 -5.69 7.33
C ALA A 25 -3.89 -6.35 8.71
N GLN A 26 -2.83 -6.85 9.36
CA GLN A 26 -2.86 -7.50 10.67
C GLN A 26 -2.41 -6.56 11.80
N THR A 27 -2.27 -5.27 11.53
CA THR A 27 -1.72 -4.26 12.46
C THR A 27 -2.64 -3.06 12.55
N ASP A 28 -2.32 -2.11 13.45
CA ASP A 28 -3.07 -0.87 13.57
C ASP A 28 -2.89 0.01 12.31
N PRO A 29 -3.97 0.32 11.56
CA PRO A 29 -3.88 1.16 10.37
C PRO A 29 -3.40 2.59 10.68
N GLU A 30 -3.61 3.11 11.90
CA GLU A 30 -3.17 4.47 12.25
C GLU A 30 -1.64 4.62 12.16
N ALA A 31 -0.89 3.53 12.41
CA ALA A 31 0.56 3.54 12.29
C ALA A 31 1.03 3.87 10.86
N PHE A 32 0.24 3.52 9.84
CA PHE A 32 0.56 3.72 8.42
C PHE A 32 0.11 5.09 7.91
N PHE A 33 -0.77 5.79 8.63
CA PHE A 33 -1.24 7.13 8.31
C PHE A 33 -0.93 8.12 9.45
N PRO A 34 0.35 8.33 9.79
CA PRO A 34 0.69 9.18 10.92
C PRO A 34 0.31 10.64 10.67
N GLU A 35 -0.20 11.30 11.71
CA GLU A 35 -0.42 12.75 11.68
C GLU A 35 0.87 13.53 11.42
N LYS A 36 0.74 14.83 11.10
CA LYS A 36 1.89 15.70 10.85
C LYS A 36 2.82 15.74 12.07
N GLY A 37 4.04 15.22 11.91
CA GLY A 37 5.03 15.13 12.99
C GLY A 37 4.96 13.83 13.81
N GLY A 38 4.01 12.96 13.50
CA GLY A 38 3.92 11.61 14.05
C GLY A 38 5.08 10.70 13.65
N SER A 39 5.28 9.65 14.43
CA SER A 39 6.34 8.67 14.19
C SER A 39 6.01 7.75 13.02
N THR A 40 6.96 7.60 12.09
CA THR A 40 6.87 6.59 11.00
C THR A 40 7.56 5.27 11.36
N ARG A 41 8.18 5.20 12.55
CA ARG A 41 9.11 4.11 12.90
C ARG A 41 8.42 2.75 12.98
N GLU A 42 7.19 2.72 13.47
CA GLU A 42 6.44 1.48 13.65
C GLU A 42 6.01 0.88 12.31
N ALA A 43 5.29 1.64 11.48
CA ALA A 43 4.93 1.21 10.13
C ALA A 43 6.14 0.76 9.31
N LYS A 44 7.27 1.48 9.39
CA LYS A 44 8.49 1.09 8.69
C LYS A 44 9.02 -0.27 9.15
N ARG A 45 9.03 -0.55 10.46
CA ARG A 45 9.42 -1.86 10.98
C ARG A 45 8.50 -2.97 10.49
N ILE A 46 7.19 -2.71 10.43
CA ILE A 46 6.21 -3.69 9.90
C ILE A 46 6.49 -3.94 8.42
N CYS A 47 6.70 -2.88 7.63
CA CYS A 47 7.05 -3.03 6.22
C CYS A 47 8.35 -3.79 5.99
N ASP A 48 9.37 -3.63 6.84
CA ASP A 48 10.65 -4.36 6.72
C ASP A 48 10.48 -5.88 6.91
N ALA A 49 9.44 -6.32 7.62
CA ALA A 49 9.10 -7.73 7.80
C ALA A 49 8.04 -8.25 6.81
N CYS A 50 7.51 -7.37 5.94
CA CYS A 50 6.43 -7.71 5.02
C CYS A 50 6.99 -8.34 3.74
N GLU A 51 6.45 -9.50 3.34
CA GLU A 51 6.93 -10.22 2.15
C GLU A 51 6.64 -9.48 0.84
N VAL A 52 5.51 -8.78 0.77
CA VAL A 52 5.04 -8.01 -0.41
C VAL A 52 5.53 -6.56 -0.44
N ARG A 53 6.63 -6.27 0.27
CA ARG A 53 7.13 -4.89 0.43
C ARG A 53 7.49 -4.24 -0.90
N GLN A 54 8.07 -5.00 -1.83
CA GLN A 54 8.56 -4.46 -3.10
C GLN A 54 7.38 -4.11 -4.02
N GLU A 55 6.44 -5.04 -4.17
CA GLU A 55 5.19 -4.88 -4.92
C GLU A 55 4.37 -3.71 -4.38
N CYS A 56 4.30 -3.59 -3.05
CA CYS A 56 3.65 -2.45 -2.38
C CYS A 56 4.30 -1.11 -2.71
N LEU A 57 5.64 -1.06 -2.77
CA LEU A 57 6.34 0.16 -3.13
C LEU A 57 6.11 0.53 -4.59
N GLU A 58 6.24 -0.46 -5.49
CA GLU A 58 6.04 -0.27 -6.93
C GLU A 58 4.64 0.23 -7.22
N TYR A 59 3.62 -0.41 -6.65
CA TYR A 59 2.24 0.04 -6.74
C TYR A 59 2.07 1.51 -6.31
N ALA A 60 2.63 1.89 -5.16
CA ALA A 60 2.55 3.26 -4.67
C ALA A 60 3.28 4.27 -5.59
N LEU A 61 4.35 3.83 -6.25
CA LEU A 61 5.10 4.64 -7.21
C LEU A 61 4.45 4.70 -8.59
N GLU A 62 3.63 3.73 -8.98
CA GLU A 62 2.88 3.77 -10.24
C GLU A 62 1.59 4.58 -10.10
N ASN A 63 0.90 4.42 -8.97
CA ASN A 63 -0.41 5.03 -8.72
C ASN A 63 -0.35 6.44 -8.10
N ASP A 64 0.86 6.97 -7.85
CA ASP A 64 1.05 8.26 -7.16
C ASP A 64 0.35 8.31 -5.81
N GLU A 65 0.47 7.23 -5.03
CA GLU A 65 -0.11 7.20 -3.69
C GLU A 65 0.47 8.33 -2.83
N ARG A 66 -0.40 9.23 -2.38
CA ARG A 66 0.00 10.52 -1.80
C ARG A 66 0.08 10.51 -0.28
N PHE A 67 -0.54 9.53 0.36
CA PHE A 67 -0.67 9.48 1.81
C PHE A 67 -0.05 8.20 2.37
N GLY A 68 0.26 8.24 3.65
CA GLY A 68 0.73 7.10 4.41
C GLY A 68 2.09 6.50 4.01
N ILE A 69 2.40 5.40 4.67
CA ILE A 69 3.61 4.59 4.49
C ILE A 69 3.31 3.43 3.56
N TRP A 70 4.06 3.35 2.45
CA TRP A 70 3.95 2.29 1.45
C TRP A 70 5.33 1.69 1.21
N GLY A 71 5.45 0.37 1.21
CA GLY A 71 6.72 -0.32 0.98
C GLY A 71 7.86 0.08 1.93
N GLY A 72 7.52 0.60 3.12
CA GLY A 72 8.47 1.13 4.11
C GLY A 72 8.93 2.57 3.85
N LEU A 73 8.30 3.30 2.93
CA LEU A 73 8.64 4.69 2.62
C LEU A 73 7.44 5.62 2.87
N SER A 74 7.72 6.78 3.45
CA SER A 74 6.76 7.91 3.50
C SER A 74 6.58 8.56 2.14
N GLU A 75 5.52 9.35 1.97
CA GLU A 75 5.28 10.17 0.79
C GLU A 75 6.54 10.98 0.40
N MET A 76 7.15 11.67 1.37
CA MET A 76 8.34 12.49 1.12
C MET A 76 9.52 11.68 0.63
N GLU A 77 9.70 10.46 1.14
CA GLU A 77 10.75 9.55 0.70
C GLU A 77 10.48 9.00 -0.69
N ARG A 78 9.22 8.60 -1.01
CA ARG A 78 8.82 8.20 -2.36
C ARG A 78 9.03 9.33 -3.38
N ARG A 79 8.67 10.57 -3.03
CA ARG A 79 8.95 11.76 -3.86
C ARG A 79 10.44 11.97 -4.12
N ARG A 80 11.30 11.71 -3.12
CA ARG A 80 12.76 11.81 -3.28
C ARG A 80 13.30 10.67 -4.15
N LEU A 81 12.74 9.47 -4.03
CA LEU A 81 13.12 8.31 -4.83
C LEU A 81 12.83 8.55 -6.31
N ARG A 82 11.61 9.00 -6.66
CA ARG A 82 11.24 9.33 -8.05
C ARG A 82 12.10 10.42 -8.71
N LYS A 83 12.70 11.31 -7.92
CA LYS A 83 13.61 12.35 -8.44
C LYS A 83 15.01 11.82 -8.75
N ARG A 84 15.35 10.62 -8.26
CA ARG A 84 16.67 10.00 -8.40
C ARG A 84 16.69 8.91 -9.47
N ALA A 85 15.54 8.32 -9.78
CA ALA A 85 15.33 7.42 -10.91
C ALA A 85 15.22 8.24 -12.21
#